data_AF-A0A6P5XSG5-F1
#
_entry.id   AF-A0A6P5XSG5-F1
#
_cell.length_a   1.000
_cell.length_b   1.000
_cell.length_c   1.000
_cell.angle_alpha   90.00
_cell.angle_beta   90.00
_cell.angle_gamma   90.00
#
_symmetry.space_group_name_H-M   'P 1'
#
loop_
_entity.id
_entity.type
_entity.pdbx_description
1 polymer ?
#
loop_
_entity_poly.entity_id
_entity_poly.type
_entity_poly.pdbx_seq_one_letter_code
_entity_poly.pdbx_strand_id
1 'polypeptide(L)'
;MTLAPGTYPSICSSSPLQPLFLTKHVVFSKKCSFSSTFSASFCSCKKQKPSVLVVKATEAESQTTNQEMERLEEQYEEYEVEIEQPYGLKFRKGRDGGTYVDAILPGGAADKAGVFTVGDKVLATSAVFGTEIWPAAEYGRTMYTIRQRIGPLLMKMQKRYGKVDDGGELTEKEIIRAERNSGVISNRVREIQMQNYLRKKEQKERRAMDLREGLQLYRSGKYEQALEKFESVLGSKPEPDEASVVSYNVACSYSKLNQIQAGLSALENALQAGFEDFKRIRTDPDLANLKTSEEFEPLLKRFDESFINESAINAIKSLFGMFNKK
;
A
#
# COMPACT_ATOMS: atom_id res chain seq x y z
N MET A 1 -1.13 -36.94 -0.38
CA MET A 1 -1.85 -36.85 0.91
C MET A 1 -2.61 -35.53 0.92
N THR A 2 -3.95 -35.62 0.90
CA THR A 2 -4.96 -34.63 1.32
C THR A 2 -4.76 -33.15 0.95
N LEU A 3 -5.31 -32.75 -0.19
CA LEU A 3 -5.74 -31.36 -0.46
C LEU A 3 -7.21 -31.22 -0.05
N ALA A 4 -7.50 -30.22 0.78
CA ALA A 4 -8.85 -29.91 1.27
C ALA A 4 -9.71 -29.31 0.13
N PRO A 5 -11.02 -29.61 0.06
CA PRO A 5 -11.89 -28.97 -0.91
C PRO A 5 -12.32 -27.58 -0.40
N GLY A 6 -11.90 -26.54 -1.12
CA GLY A 6 -12.42 -25.18 -0.95
C GLY A 6 -13.89 -25.15 -1.36
N THR A 7 -14.79 -25.09 -0.37
CA THR A 7 -16.23 -24.98 -0.61
C THR A 7 -16.55 -23.50 -0.80
N TYR A 8 -16.63 -23.04 -2.06
CA TYR A 8 -17.04 -21.68 -2.37
C TYR A 8 -18.57 -21.56 -2.31
N PRO A 9 -19.14 -20.58 -1.57
CA PRO A 9 -20.57 -20.36 -1.57
C PRO A 9 -20.96 -19.75 -2.92
N SER A 10 -21.50 -20.58 -3.82
CA SER A 10 -22.03 -20.18 -5.12
C SER A 10 -23.55 -20.42 -5.16
N ILE A 11 -24.25 -19.58 -5.93
CA ILE A 11 -25.70 -19.45 -5.98
C ILE A 11 -26.35 -20.67 -6.65
N CYS A 12 -26.60 -21.73 -5.88
CA CYS A 12 -27.62 -22.74 -6.19
C CYS A 12 -28.27 -23.23 -4.88
N SER A 13 -29.60 -23.35 -4.90
CA SER A 13 -30.49 -23.68 -3.79
C SER A 13 -30.63 -25.17 -3.49
N SER A 14 -30.60 -25.57 -2.21
CA SER A 14 -31.42 -26.65 -1.63
C SER A 14 -31.41 -26.61 -0.08
N SER A 15 -32.53 -27.06 0.50
CA SER A 15 -33.13 -26.81 1.83
C SER A 15 -32.56 -27.66 3.02
N PRO A 16 -33.03 -27.46 4.29
CA PRO A 16 -32.19 -27.53 5.50
C PRO A 16 -32.32 -28.82 6.33
N LEU A 17 -31.25 -29.24 7.04
CA LEU A 17 -31.32 -30.15 8.19
C LEU A 17 -30.20 -29.90 9.25
N GLN A 18 -30.67 -29.46 10.43
CA GLN A 18 -30.29 -29.67 11.85
C GLN A 18 -28.85 -29.91 12.37
N PRO A 19 -28.55 -29.46 13.62
CA PRO A 19 -27.20 -29.47 14.20
C PRO A 19 -26.89 -30.73 15.02
N LEU A 20 -25.67 -31.26 14.87
CA LEU A 20 -25.10 -32.25 15.77
C LEU A 20 -23.98 -31.63 16.61
N PHE A 21 -24.23 -31.55 17.91
CA PHE A 21 -23.23 -31.35 18.95
C PHE A 21 -22.28 -32.55 18.99
N LEU A 22 -20.98 -32.30 19.08
CA LEU A 22 -20.06 -33.24 19.70
C LEU A 22 -18.92 -32.51 20.41
N THR A 23 -19.02 -32.48 21.73
CA THR A 23 -17.93 -32.19 22.67
C THR A 23 -17.00 -33.39 22.75
N LYS A 24 -15.68 -33.16 22.79
CA LYS A 24 -14.75 -34.09 23.43
C LYS A 24 -13.73 -33.31 24.26
N HIS A 25 -13.90 -33.44 25.57
CA HIS A 25 -12.87 -33.24 26.58
C HIS A 25 -11.77 -34.30 26.39
N VAL A 26 -10.52 -33.90 26.57
CA VAL A 26 -9.46 -34.80 27.05
C VAL A 26 -8.70 -34.09 28.16
N VAL A 27 -8.66 -34.74 29.31
CA VAL A 27 -8.07 -34.27 30.57
C VAL A 27 -6.95 -35.24 30.96
N PHE A 28 -5.82 -34.66 31.40
CA PHE A 28 -4.73 -35.22 32.23
C PHE A 28 -3.78 -36.29 31.68
N SER A 29 -2.46 -36.04 31.80
CA SER A 29 -1.72 -36.50 32.98
C SER A 29 -0.27 -35.95 33.08
N LYS A 30 -0.01 -35.45 34.28
CA LYS A 30 1.21 -35.12 35.06
C LYS A 30 2.63 -35.55 34.60
N LYS A 31 3.53 -34.55 34.84
CA LYS A 31 4.82 -34.55 35.56
C LYS A 31 6.04 -35.26 34.95
N CYS A 32 7.06 -34.45 34.63
CA CYS A 32 8.47 -34.78 34.89
C CYS A 32 9.16 -33.58 35.54
N SER A 33 9.64 -33.81 36.76
CA SER A 33 10.56 -32.97 37.51
C SER A 33 11.98 -33.27 37.05
N PHE A 34 12.78 -32.25 36.71
CA PHE A 34 14.23 -32.37 36.76
C PHE A 34 14.83 -31.11 37.37
N SER A 35 15.53 -31.33 38.47
CA SER A 35 16.25 -30.38 39.29
C SER A 35 17.53 -29.92 38.60
N SER A 36 17.79 -28.62 38.60
CA SER A 36 19.14 -28.05 38.40
C SER A 36 19.64 -27.45 39.72
N THR A 37 20.74 -27.99 40.20
CA THR A 37 21.58 -27.44 41.27
C THR A 37 22.86 -26.84 40.66
N PHE A 38 23.53 -25.99 41.46
CA PHE A 38 24.77 -25.24 41.22
C PHE A 38 24.60 -23.89 40.50
N SER A 39 25.19 -22.77 40.94
CA SER A 39 25.96 -22.45 42.15
C SER A 39 25.96 -20.93 42.29
N ALA A 40 25.88 -20.44 43.53
CA ALA A 40 26.01 -19.04 43.86
C ALA A 40 27.45 -18.54 43.60
N SER A 41 27.56 -17.31 43.09
CA SER A 41 28.72 -16.46 43.38
C SER A 41 28.20 -15.06 43.72
N PHE A 42 28.58 -14.62 44.91
CA PHE A 42 28.25 -13.35 45.52
C PHE A 42 29.04 -12.23 44.83
N CYS A 43 28.39 -11.13 44.47
CA CYS A 43 29.04 -9.83 44.50
C CYS A 43 28.10 -8.81 45.14
N SER A 44 28.61 -8.20 46.19
CA SER A 44 27.91 -7.40 47.19
C SER A 44 27.97 -5.94 46.79
N CYS A 45 26.84 -5.32 46.47
CA CYS A 45 26.71 -3.86 46.40
C CYS A 45 25.49 -3.42 47.22
N LYS A 46 25.76 -2.50 48.14
CA LYS A 46 24.95 -2.12 49.30
C LYS A 46 23.61 -1.48 48.90
N LYS A 47 22.55 -1.93 49.56
CA LYS A 47 21.24 -1.27 49.62
C LYS A 47 21.36 0.03 50.41
N GLN A 48 20.88 1.14 49.84
CA GLN A 48 20.41 2.29 50.59
C GLN A 48 19.01 2.66 50.09
N LYS A 49 18.04 2.60 51.00
CA LYS A 49 16.68 3.12 50.82
C LYS A 49 16.72 4.65 50.93
N PRO A 50 15.93 5.40 50.16
CA PRO A 50 15.42 6.68 50.63
C PRO A 50 14.04 6.50 51.24
N SER A 51 13.86 7.17 52.37
CA SER A 51 12.67 7.31 53.19
C SER A 51 11.55 8.06 52.46
N VAL A 52 10.34 7.54 52.59
CA VAL A 52 9.09 8.24 52.26
C VAL A 52 8.93 9.41 53.24
N LEU A 53 8.92 10.64 52.73
CA LEU A 53 8.58 11.84 53.48
C LEU A 53 7.20 12.30 52.98
N VAL A 54 6.20 12.07 53.81
CA VAL A 54 4.83 12.55 53.63
C VAL A 54 4.84 14.04 53.98
N VAL A 55 4.57 14.91 53.00
CA VAL A 55 4.22 16.31 53.23
C VAL A 55 2.79 16.50 52.75
N LYS A 56 1.93 16.90 53.69
CA LYS A 56 0.54 17.28 53.50
C LYS A 56 0.48 18.81 53.45
N ALA A 57 0.07 19.40 52.33
CA ALA A 57 -0.35 20.80 52.20
C ALA A 57 -1.14 20.93 50.88
N THR A 58 -2.46 20.95 50.95
CA THR A 58 -3.36 22.13 50.80
C THR A 58 -3.66 22.49 49.35
N GLU A 59 -4.95 22.46 49.04
CA GLU A 59 -5.58 22.81 47.78
C GLU A 59 -5.21 24.23 47.33
N ALA A 60 -4.80 24.36 46.06
CA ALA A 60 -4.75 25.63 45.35
C ALA A 60 -5.15 25.36 43.89
N GLU A 61 -6.42 25.67 43.64
CA GLU A 61 -7.05 26.20 42.44
C GLU A 61 -6.31 26.05 41.09
N SER A 62 -7.04 25.43 40.17
CA SER A 62 -6.79 25.33 38.74
C SER A 62 -6.48 26.68 38.09
N GLN A 63 -5.26 26.84 37.60
CA GLN A 63 -4.98 27.73 36.48
C GLN A 63 -4.48 26.87 35.32
N THR A 64 -5.35 26.72 34.33
CA THR A 64 -5.05 26.24 32.99
C THR A 64 -3.86 27.00 32.43
N THR A 65 -2.67 26.40 32.55
CA THR A 65 -1.50 26.87 31.81
C THR A 65 -1.65 26.30 30.41
N ASN A 66 -2.16 27.14 29.51
CA ASN A 66 -2.00 26.94 28.08
C ASN A 66 -0.51 26.73 27.83
N GLN A 67 -0.11 25.49 27.56
CA GLN A 67 1.19 25.19 27.00
C GLN A 67 1.14 25.65 25.54
N GLU A 68 1.26 26.96 25.35
CA GLU A 68 1.70 27.54 24.10
C GLU A 68 3.10 26.98 23.85
N MET A 69 3.16 25.96 23.00
CA MET A 69 4.40 25.64 22.31
C MET A 69 4.78 26.88 21.52
N GLU A 70 5.69 27.68 22.07
CA GLU A 70 6.44 28.68 21.32
C GLU A 70 7.19 27.96 20.20
N ARG A 71 6.55 27.94 19.03
CA ARG A 71 7.20 27.64 17.78
C ARG A 71 8.10 28.85 17.53
N LEU A 72 9.38 28.76 17.90
CA LEU A 72 10.40 29.71 17.49
C LEU A 72 10.29 29.83 15.96
N GLU A 73 9.65 30.89 15.47
CA GLU A 73 9.69 31.26 14.07
C GLU A 73 11.13 31.64 13.78
N GLU A 74 11.94 30.67 13.34
CA GLU A 74 13.27 30.95 12.83
C GLU A 74 13.07 31.96 11.70
N GLN A 75 13.45 33.22 11.94
CA GLN A 75 13.34 34.30 10.97
C GLN A 75 14.34 34.03 9.86
N TYR A 76 13.87 33.45 8.76
CA TYR A 76 14.72 33.16 7.62
C TYR A 76 14.91 34.41 6.75
N GLU A 77 16.14 34.67 6.34
CA GLU A 77 16.44 35.74 5.38
C GLU A 77 16.03 35.32 3.96
N GLU A 78 15.33 36.20 3.25
CA GLU A 78 14.96 36.01 1.85
C GLU A 78 15.89 36.82 0.95
N TYR A 79 16.27 36.27 -0.21
CA TYR A 79 17.05 36.98 -1.21
C TYR A 79 16.58 36.68 -2.63
N GLU A 80 16.71 37.67 -3.50
CA GLU A 80 16.38 37.54 -4.93
C GLU A 80 17.67 37.47 -5.74
N VAL A 81 17.65 36.64 -6.79
CA VAL A 81 18.82 36.41 -7.62
C VAL A 81 18.39 36.15 -9.06
N GLU A 82 19.16 36.73 -9.99
CA GLU A 82 19.05 36.49 -11.42
C GLU A 82 20.31 35.77 -11.88
N ILE A 83 20.15 34.61 -12.52
CA ILE A 83 21.27 33.79 -13.03
C ILE A 83 21.02 33.34 -14.46
N GLU A 84 22.08 33.24 -15.26
CA GLU A 84 22.03 32.78 -16.65
C GLU A 84 22.38 31.29 -16.79
N GLN A 85 21.92 30.66 -17.87
CA GLN A 85 22.31 29.29 -18.20
C GLN A 85 23.77 29.23 -18.68
N PRO A 86 24.54 28.20 -18.31
CA PRO A 86 24.20 27.12 -17.39
C PRO A 86 24.25 27.55 -15.92
N TYR A 87 23.14 27.35 -15.19
CA TYR A 87 22.96 27.86 -13.82
C TYR A 87 23.99 27.33 -12.81
N GLY A 88 24.47 26.10 -13.00
CA GLY A 88 25.42 25.47 -12.06
C GLY A 88 24.80 25.08 -10.71
N LEU A 89 23.47 24.88 -10.64
CA LEU A 89 22.75 24.42 -9.45
C LEU A 89 22.18 23.01 -9.66
N LYS A 90 22.29 22.17 -8.63
CA LYS A 90 21.50 20.95 -8.50
C LYS A 90 20.45 21.17 -7.42
N PHE A 91 19.25 20.64 -7.64
CA PHE A 91 18.13 20.77 -6.71
C PHE A 91 17.63 19.40 -6.26
N ARG A 92 17.22 19.30 -4.99
CA ARG A 92 16.56 18.13 -4.41
C ARG A 92 15.14 18.46 -3.95
N LYS A 93 14.29 17.43 -3.91
CA LYS A 93 12.95 17.51 -3.33
C LYS A 93 13.07 17.39 -1.81
N GLY A 94 12.59 18.40 -1.07
CA GLY A 94 12.47 18.31 0.39
C GLY A 94 11.29 17.45 0.81
N ARG A 95 11.24 17.06 2.08
CA ARG A 95 10.14 16.24 2.64
C ARG A 95 8.79 16.97 2.63
N ASP A 96 8.82 18.29 2.73
CA ASP A 96 7.68 19.20 2.57
C ASP A 96 7.23 19.36 1.10
N GLY A 97 7.89 18.69 0.15
CA GLY A 97 7.62 18.80 -1.28
C GLY A 97 8.25 20.03 -1.94
N GLY A 98 8.95 20.87 -1.18
CA GLY A 98 9.65 22.06 -1.68
C GLY A 98 10.92 21.74 -2.49
N THR A 99 11.48 22.78 -3.11
CA THR A 99 12.71 22.69 -3.92
C THR A 99 13.87 23.31 -3.16
N TYR A 100 14.96 22.56 -2.99
CA TYR A 100 16.13 22.98 -2.21
C TYR A 100 17.40 22.85 -3.02
N VAL A 101 18.37 23.74 -2.79
CA VAL A 101 19.71 23.64 -3.36
C VAL A 101 20.41 22.41 -2.77
N ASP A 102 20.80 21.50 -3.65
CA ASP A 102 21.47 20.26 -3.30
C ASP A 102 22.99 20.36 -3.44
N ALA A 103 23.45 20.94 -4.55
CA ALA A 103 24.85 21.17 -4.80
C ALA A 103 25.04 22.37 -5.73
N ILE A 104 26.18 23.05 -5.56
CA ILE A 104 26.61 24.17 -6.39
C ILE A 104 27.84 23.69 -7.18
N LEU A 105 27.84 23.89 -8.49
CA LEU A 105 28.95 23.49 -9.36
C LEU A 105 30.09 24.51 -9.28
N PRO A 106 31.31 24.13 -8.86
CA PRO A 106 32.46 25.05 -8.81
C PRO A 106 32.74 25.67 -10.18
N GLY A 107 32.91 27.00 -10.22
CA GLY A 107 33.10 27.76 -11.45
C GLY A 107 31.84 27.97 -12.31
N GLY A 108 30.67 27.46 -11.89
CA GLY A 108 29.38 27.69 -12.52
C GLY A 108 28.81 29.10 -12.27
N ALA A 109 27.71 29.46 -12.93
CA ALA A 109 27.08 30.78 -12.77
C ALA A 109 26.67 31.07 -11.31
N ALA A 110 26.06 30.10 -10.64
CA ALA A 110 25.69 30.22 -9.22
C ALA A 110 26.89 30.34 -8.26
N ASP A 111 27.99 29.64 -8.54
CA ASP A 111 29.21 29.72 -7.74
C ASP A 111 29.87 31.10 -7.89
N LYS A 112 29.95 31.62 -9.13
CA LYS A 112 30.44 32.98 -9.43
C LYS A 112 29.57 34.07 -8.79
N ALA A 113 28.27 33.84 -8.71
CA ALA A 113 27.35 34.76 -8.04
C ALA A 113 27.64 34.84 -6.53
N GLY A 114 28.16 33.77 -5.90
CA GLY A 114 28.56 33.74 -4.50
C GLY A 114 27.41 33.88 -3.48
N VAL A 115 26.17 33.95 -3.95
CA VAL A 115 24.98 34.18 -3.10
C VAL A 115 24.27 32.90 -2.69
N PHE A 116 24.59 31.73 -3.26
CA PHE A 116 23.87 30.49 -2.96
C PHE A 116 24.56 29.69 -1.86
N THR A 117 23.77 29.01 -1.03
CA THR A 117 24.27 28.05 -0.03
C THR A 117 23.51 26.73 -0.19
N VAL A 118 24.22 25.60 -0.03
CA VAL A 118 23.57 24.28 -0.03
C VAL A 118 22.52 24.25 1.08
N GLY A 119 21.31 23.79 0.74
CA GLY A 119 20.16 23.80 1.65
C GLY A 119 19.20 24.97 1.47
N ASP A 120 19.56 26.05 0.75
CA ASP A 120 18.65 27.18 0.51
C ASP A 120 17.37 26.71 -0.22
N LYS A 121 16.21 27.26 0.18
CA LYS A 121 14.89 26.89 -0.35
C LYS A 121 14.45 27.85 -1.44
N VAL A 122 13.88 27.33 -2.51
CA VAL A 122 13.25 28.15 -3.55
C VAL A 122 11.84 28.54 -3.11
N LEU A 123 11.58 29.84 -2.98
CA LEU A 123 10.25 30.39 -2.63
C LEU A 123 9.45 30.82 -3.85
N ALA A 124 10.12 31.32 -4.89
CA ALA A 124 9.49 31.74 -6.13
C ALA A 124 10.44 31.59 -7.31
N THR A 125 9.90 31.32 -8.50
CA THR A 125 10.67 31.23 -9.74
C THR A 125 9.96 31.99 -10.85
N SER A 126 10.72 32.58 -11.74
CA SER A 126 10.18 33.18 -12.95
C SER A 126 9.49 32.16 -13.85
N ALA A 127 8.46 32.58 -14.60
CA ALA A 127 7.73 31.75 -15.54
C ALA A 127 8.63 31.13 -16.64
N VAL A 128 8.12 30.26 -17.52
CA VAL A 128 8.96 29.77 -18.64
C VAL A 128 9.26 30.88 -19.65
N PHE A 129 8.30 31.78 -19.86
CA PHE A 129 8.38 32.93 -20.75
C PHE A 129 8.08 34.22 -19.97
N GLY A 130 8.85 35.29 -20.20
CA GLY A 130 8.68 36.57 -19.52
C GLY A 130 9.46 36.70 -18.20
N THR A 131 9.32 37.84 -17.52
CA THR A 131 10.06 38.17 -16.29
C THR A 131 9.23 38.04 -15.02
N GLU A 132 7.97 37.64 -15.13
CA GLU A 132 7.07 37.49 -13.98
C GLU A 132 7.52 36.34 -13.06
N ILE A 133 7.54 36.62 -11.76
CA ILE A 133 7.90 35.66 -10.72
C ILE A 133 6.64 35.11 -10.05
N TRP A 134 6.58 33.78 -9.93
CA TRP A 134 5.46 33.07 -9.32
C TRP A 134 5.95 32.24 -8.13
N PRO A 135 5.15 32.09 -7.06
CA PRO A 135 5.50 31.22 -5.94
C PRO A 135 5.90 29.82 -6.41
N ALA A 136 6.97 29.29 -5.83
CA ALA A 136 7.49 27.99 -6.16
C ALA A 136 6.47 26.93 -5.69
N ALA A 137 5.99 26.15 -6.65
CA ALA A 137 5.09 25.04 -6.39
C ALA A 137 5.87 23.81 -5.90
N GLU A 138 5.21 22.66 -5.84
CA GLU A 138 5.84 21.36 -5.62
C GLU A 138 7.04 21.14 -6.55
N TYR A 139 8.06 20.46 -6.03
CA TYR A 139 9.35 20.23 -6.69
C TYR A 139 9.27 19.92 -8.19
N GLY A 140 8.35 19.07 -8.62
CA GLY A 140 8.20 18.71 -10.04
C GLY A 140 7.85 19.90 -10.94
N ARG A 141 6.92 20.75 -10.50
CA ARG A 141 6.49 21.95 -11.25
C ARG A 141 7.57 23.02 -11.28
N THR A 142 8.21 23.27 -10.14
CA THR A 142 9.32 24.22 -10.03
C THR A 142 10.54 23.79 -10.84
N MET A 143 10.86 22.49 -10.86
CA MET A 143 11.92 21.98 -11.72
C MET A 143 11.58 22.03 -13.21
N TYR A 144 10.30 21.86 -13.56
CA TYR A 144 9.86 22.01 -14.95
C TYR A 144 10.10 23.44 -15.44
N THR A 145 9.71 24.46 -14.67
CA THR A 145 9.91 25.87 -15.04
C THR A 145 11.39 26.21 -15.16
N ILE A 146 12.21 25.80 -14.18
CA ILE A 146 13.66 26.03 -14.19
C ILE A 146 14.34 25.37 -15.41
N ARG A 147 13.97 24.13 -15.75
CA ARG A 147 14.60 23.39 -16.85
C ARG A 147 14.19 23.89 -18.23
N GLN A 148 12.95 24.34 -18.38
CA GLN A 148 12.41 24.82 -19.66
C GLN A 148 12.61 26.33 -19.87
N ARG A 149 13.12 27.05 -18.87
CA ARG A 149 13.34 28.49 -18.92
C ARG A 149 14.23 28.86 -20.11
N ILE A 150 13.77 29.85 -20.88
CA ILE A 150 14.57 30.48 -21.94
C ILE A 150 14.95 31.87 -21.46
N GLY A 151 16.24 32.13 -21.30
CA GLY A 151 16.77 33.39 -20.77
C GLY A 151 17.19 33.31 -19.28
N PRO A 152 17.48 34.46 -18.66
CA PRO A 152 17.92 34.52 -17.26
C PRO A 152 16.81 34.03 -16.34
N LEU A 153 17.16 33.29 -15.30
CA LEU A 153 16.25 32.74 -14.31
C LEU A 153 16.24 33.65 -13.08
N LEU A 154 15.07 34.23 -12.78
CA LEU A 154 14.88 35.00 -11.55
C LEU A 154 14.29 34.08 -10.49
N MET A 155 14.89 34.07 -9.31
CA MET A 155 14.46 33.26 -8.19
C MET A 155 14.40 34.10 -6.93
N LYS A 156 13.35 33.87 -6.14
CA LYS A 156 13.30 34.29 -4.73
C LYS A 156 13.63 33.08 -3.88
N MET A 157 14.63 33.23 -3.03
CA MET A 157 15.24 32.17 -2.25
C MET A 157 15.12 32.48 -0.76
N GLN A 158 15.16 31.45 0.06
CA GLN A 158 15.21 31.53 1.52
C GLN A 158 16.53 30.94 2.00
N LYS A 159 17.30 31.71 2.76
CA LYS A 159 18.55 31.26 3.38
C LYS A 159 18.29 30.20 4.43
N ARG A 160 19.03 29.09 4.36
CA ARG A 160 18.94 27.99 5.33
C ARG A 160 20.26 27.67 6.00
N TYR A 161 21.34 28.41 5.69
CA TYR A 161 22.67 28.30 6.29
C TYR A 161 23.21 26.85 6.40
N GLY A 162 22.99 26.03 5.37
CA GLY A 162 23.45 24.63 5.38
C GLY A 162 22.51 23.65 6.08
N LYS A 163 21.43 24.10 6.74
CA LYS A 163 20.41 23.21 7.32
C LYS A 163 19.61 22.55 6.20
N VAL A 164 19.85 21.27 5.97
CA VAL A 164 19.03 20.44 5.08
C VAL A 164 17.70 20.14 5.77
N ASP A 165 16.57 20.37 5.10
CA ASP A 165 15.26 20.07 5.66
C ASP A 165 15.01 18.55 5.72
N ASP A 166 15.44 17.95 6.83
CA ASP A 166 15.02 16.61 7.26
C ASP A 166 13.79 16.68 8.19
N GLY A 167 13.17 17.86 8.36
CA GLY A 167 12.13 18.14 9.36
C GLY A 167 10.73 17.55 9.07
N GLY A 168 10.58 16.75 8.01
CA GLY A 168 9.31 16.05 7.71
C GLY A 168 9.16 14.75 8.51
N GLU A 169 7.92 14.40 8.85
CA GLU A 169 7.60 13.09 9.41
C GLU A 169 8.17 11.98 8.52
N LEU A 170 8.91 11.05 9.13
CA LEU A 170 9.42 9.89 8.42
C LEU A 170 8.24 9.06 7.92
N THR A 171 8.30 8.65 6.66
CA THR A 171 7.31 7.72 6.13
C THR A 171 7.37 6.38 6.88
N GLU A 172 6.26 5.64 6.97
CA GLU A 172 6.25 4.30 7.57
C GLU A 172 7.38 3.42 7.01
N LYS A 173 7.66 3.53 5.70
CA LYS A 173 8.73 2.78 5.01
C LYS A 173 10.12 3.16 5.50
N GLU A 174 10.38 4.43 5.77
CA GLU A 174 11.68 4.91 6.27
C GLU A 174 11.88 4.56 7.73
N ILE A 175 10.84 4.66 8.57
CA ILE A 175 10.87 4.20 9.97
C ILE A 175 11.21 2.71 10.01
N ILE A 176 10.49 1.91 9.23
CA ILE A 176 10.72 0.47 9.15
C ILE A 176 12.13 0.17 8.62
N ARG A 177 12.62 0.91 7.62
CA ARG A 177 13.98 0.72 7.07
C ARG A 177 15.06 1.07 8.10
N ALA A 178 14.92 2.20 8.78
CA ALA A 178 15.85 2.64 9.81
C ALA A 178 15.92 1.65 10.98
N GLU A 179 14.77 1.12 11.41
CA GLU A 179 14.73 0.11 12.49
C GLU A 179 15.26 -1.27 12.06
N ARG A 180 15.01 -1.69 10.82
CA ARG A 180 15.65 -2.91 10.29
C ARG A 180 17.18 -2.78 10.29
N ASN A 181 17.69 -1.59 9.95
CA ASN A 181 19.13 -1.33 9.96
C ASN A 181 19.70 -1.24 11.38
N SER A 182 18.90 -0.82 12.38
CA SER A 182 19.34 -0.74 13.78
C SER A 182 19.30 -2.07 14.54
N GLY A 183 18.60 -3.08 14.01
CA GLY A 183 18.46 -4.39 14.64
C GLY A 183 17.54 -4.40 15.87
N VAL A 184 16.88 -3.29 16.20
CA VAL A 184 15.96 -3.15 17.33
C VAL A 184 14.55 -2.88 16.80
N ILE A 185 13.60 -3.75 17.14
CA ILE A 185 12.17 -3.55 16.82
C ILE A 185 11.56 -2.68 17.91
N SER A 186 11.24 -1.43 17.58
CA SER A 186 10.61 -0.49 18.51
C SER A 186 9.10 -0.73 18.62
N ASN A 187 8.47 -0.09 19.61
CA ASN A 187 7.00 -0.08 19.72
C ASN A 187 6.34 0.60 18.51
N ARG A 188 7.03 1.54 17.85
CA ARG A 188 6.50 2.27 16.70
C ARG A 188 6.30 1.37 15.48
N VAL A 189 7.25 0.48 15.18
CA VAL A 189 7.08 -0.50 14.09
C VAL A 189 5.99 -1.50 14.40
N ARG A 190 5.85 -1.95 15.66
CA ARG A 190 4.73 -2.82 16.05
C ARG A 190 3.38 -2.14 15.83
N GLU A 191 3.27 -0.87 16.18
CA GLU A 191 2.06 -0.08 15.95
C GLU A 191 1.76 0.07 14.46
N ILE A 192 2.75 0.41 13.64
CA ILE A 192 2.62 0.49 12.18
C ILE A 192 2.15 -0.86 11.59
N GLN A 193 2.74 -1.96 12.04
CA GLN A 193 2.34 -3.30 11.59
C GLN A 193 0.90 -3.64 12.00
N MET A 194 0.51 -3.31 13.23
CA MET A 194 -0.84 -3.50 13.72
C MET A 194 -1.86 -2.66 12.94
N GLN A 195 -1.57 -1.39 12.67
CA GLN A 195 -2.42 -0.51 11.87
C GLN A 195 -2.56 -1.02 10.44
N ASN A 196 -1.46 -1.44 9.81
CA ASN A 196 -1.49 -2.01 8.47
C ASN A 196 -2.29 -3.32 8.41
N TYR A 197 -2.16 -4.17 9.42
CA TYR A 197 -2.96 -5.38 9.57
C TYR A 197 -4.45 -5.06 9.69
N LEU A 198 -4.83 -4.14 10.59
CA LEU A 198 -6.22 -3.72 10.80
C LEU A 198 -6.81 -3.12 9.52
N ARG A 199 -6.07 -2.25 8.82
CA ARG A 199 -6.49 -1.65 7.55
C ARG A 199 -6.71 -2.70 6.47
N LYS A 200 -5.80 -3.67 6.32
CA LYS A 200 -5.96 -4.78 5.34
C LYS A 200 -7.16 -5.66 5.70
N LYS A 201 -7.37 -5.94 6.99
CA LYS A 201 -8.52 -6.72 7.49
C LYS A 201 -9.84 -6.01 7.19
N GLU A 202 -9.95 -4.73 7.53
CA GLU A 202 -11.15 -3.92 7.33
C GLU A 202 -11.47 -3.75 5.84
N GLN A 203 -10.46 -3.55 4.98
CA GLN A 203 -10.65 -3.53 3.53
C GLN A 203 -11.19 -4.87 3.00
N LYS A 204 -10.69 -6.00 3.51
CA LYS A 204 -11.19 -7.33 3.14
C LYS A 204 -12.64 -7.53 3.60
N GLU A 205 -13.00 -7.06 4.79
CA GLU A 205 -14.37 -7.11 5.30
C GLU A 205 -15.31 -6.26 4.46
N ARG A 206 -14.92 -5.03 4.09
CA ARG A 206 -15.68 -4.18 3.15
C ARG A 206 -15.91 -4.86 1.80
N ARG A 207 -14.86 -5.40 1.17
CA ARG A 207 -15.01 -6.15 -0.09
C ARG A 207 -15.98 -7.32 0.03
N ALA A 208 -15.89 -8.08 1.11
CA ALA A 208 -16.79 -9.20 1.36
C ALA A 208 -18.25 -8.75 1.53
N MET A 209 -18.48 -7.59 2.14
CA MET A 209 -19.81 -6.98 2.24
C MET A 209 -20.32 -6.53 0.86
N ASP A 210 -19.52 -5.78 0.10
CA ASP A 210 -19.89 -5.32 -1.24
C ASP A 210 -20.18 -6.50 -2.17
N LEU A 211 -19.35 -7.54 -2.16
CA LEU A 211 -19.57 -8.76 -2.93
C LEU A 211 -20.90 -9.43 -2.54
N ARG A 212 -21.20 -9.54 -1.24
CA ARG A 212 -22.45 -10.13 -0.76
C ARG A 212 -23.66 -9.32 -1.23
N GLU A 213 -23.59 -7.99 -1.11
CA GLU A 213 -24.65 -7.08 -1.54
C GLU A 213 -24.85 -7.17 -3.06
N GLY A 214 -23.77 -7.15 -3.84
CA GLY A 214 -23.80 -7.33 -5.29
C GLY A 214 -24.47 -8.64 -5.70
N LEU A 215 -24.15 -9.75 -5.03
CA LEU A 215 -24.80 -11.05 -5.28
C LEU A 215 -26.29 -11.04 -4.91
N GLN A 216 -26.70 -10.30 -3.88
CA GLN A 216 -28.11 -10.16 -3.51
C GLN A 216 -28.89 -9.33 -4.55
N LEU A 217 -28.30 -8.23 -5.02
CA LEU A 217 -28.85 -7.39 -6.07
C LEU A 217 -28.97 -8.17 -7.39
N TYR A 218 -27.95 -8.95 -7.73
CA TYR A 218 -27.93 -9.84 -8.89
C TYR A 218 -29.09 -10.83 -8.86
N ARG A 219 -29.27 -11.55 -7.75
CA ARG A 219 -30.40 -12.48 -7.54
C ARG A 219 -31.76 -11.81 -7.63
N SER A 220 -31.82 -10.51 -7.33
CA SER A 220 -33.04 -9.70 -7.42
C SER A 220 -33.29 -9.14 -8.82
N GLY A 221 -32.46 -9.49 -9.81
CA GLY A 221 -32.56 -9.00 -11.19
C GLY A 221 -32.07 -7.57 -11.40
N LYS A 222 -31.44 -6.94 -10.39
CA LYS A 222 -30.93 -5.57 -10.44
C LYS A 222 -29.46 -5.57 -10.88
N TYR A 223 -29.21 -5.93 -12.14
CA TYR A 223 -27.86 -6.22 -12.62
C TYR A 223 -26.95 -4.99 -12.66
N GLU A 224 -27.47 -3.80 -12.98
CA GLU A 224 -26.70 -2.56 -12.99
C GLU A 224 -26.23 -2.18 -11.57
N GLN A 225 -27.10 -2.34 -10.57
CA GLN A 225 -26.72 -2.09 -9.17
C GLN A 225 -25.75 -3.16 -8.64
N ALA A 226 -25.88 -4.41 -9.12
CA ALA A 226 -24.92 -5.46 -8.81
C ALA A 226 -23.53 -5.15 -9.40
N LEU A 227 -23.46 -4.63 -10.63
CA LEU A 227 -22.22 -4.20 -11.27
C LEU A 227 -21.50 -3.13 -10.45
N GLU A 228 -22.21 -2.11 -9.97
CA GLU A 228 -21.62 -1.05 -9.13
C GLU A 228 -20.89 -1.65 -7.91
N LYS A 229 -21.51 -2.64 -7.25
CA LYS A 229 -20.90 -3.32 -6.09
C LYS A 229 -19.71 -4.19 -6.49
N PHE A 230 -19.80 -4.92 -7.59
CA PHE A 230 -18.68 -5.72 -8.07
C PHE A 230 -17.48 -4.86 -8.53
N GLU A 231 -17.74 -3.73 -9.18
CA GLU A 231 -16.72 -2.76 -9.58
C GLU A 231 -16.06 -2.11 -8.35
N SER A 232 -16.82 -1.80 -7.29
CA SER A 232 -16.25 -1.35 -6.01
C SER A 232 -15.23 -2.37 -5.47
N VAL A 233 -15.59 -3.66 -5.49
CA VAL A 233 -14.69 -4.74 -5.07
C VAL A 233 -13.42 -4.76 -5.91
N LEU A 234 -13.54 -4.79 -7.25
CA LEU A 234 -12.38 -4.82 -8.17
C LEU A 234 -11.51 -3.56 -8.06
N GLY A 235 -12.11 -2.38 -7.88
CA GLY A 235 -11.42 -1.11 -7.71
C GLY A 235 -10.52 -1.06 -6.47
N SER A 236 -10.85 -1.85 -5.44
CA SER A 236 -10.02 -2.00 -4.24
C SER A 236 -8.86 -2.99 -4.38
N LYS A 237 -8.64 -3.52 -5.60
CA LYS A 237 -7.53 -4.42 -5.98
C LYS A 237 -7.45 -5.67 -5.08
N PRO A 238 -8.46 -6.55 -5.16
CA PRO A 238 -8.46 -7.79 -4.41
C PRO A 238 -7.32 -8.72 -4.84
N GLU A 239 -7.08 -9.76 -4.05
CA GLU A 239 -6.15 -10.83 -4.43
C GLU A 239 -6.68 -11.53 -5.71
N PRO A 240 -5.82 -12.16 -6.53
CA PRO A 240 -6.23 -12.70 -7.84
C PRO A 240 -7.37 -13.71 -7.78
N ASP A 241 -7.39 -14.55 -6.75
CA ASP A 241 -8.45 -15.53 -6.48
C ASP A 241 -9.81 -14.84 -6.30
N GLU A 242 -9.87 -13.81 -5.46
CA GLU A 242 -11.07 -13.00 -5.25
C GLU A 242 -11.45 -12.21 -6.51
N ALA A 243 -10.46 -11.61 -7.20
CA ALA A 243 -10.67 -10.88 -8.45
C ALA A 243 -11.29 -11.75 -9.54
N SER A 244 -10.80 -12.99 -9.70
CA SER A 244 -11.28 -13.93 -10.73
C SER A 244 -12.78 -14.24 -10.58
N VAL A 245 -13.23 -14.49 -9.35
CA VAL A 245 -14.63 -14.79 -9.02
C VAL A 245 -15.52 -13.56 -9.23
N VAL A 246 -15.05 -12.38 -8.83
CA VAL A 246 -15.82 -11.14 -8.98
C VAL A 246 -15.96 -10.78 -10.46
N SER A 247 -14.87 -10.85 -11.23
CA SER A 247 -14.88 -10.61 -12.69
C SER A 247 -15.80 -11.59 -13.43
N TYR A 248 -15.88 -12.86 -13.00
CA TYR A 248 -16.84 -13.81 -13.54
C TYR A 248 -18.29 -13.37 -13.29
N ASN A 249 -18.61 -12.88 -12.08
CA ASN A 249 -19.94 -12.36 -11.77
C ASN A 249 -20.26 -11.08 -12.56
N VAL A 250 -19.27 -10.22 -12.79
CA VAL A 250 -19.39 -9.05 -13.68
C VAL A 250 -19.74 -9.49 -15.12
N ALA A 251 -19.06 -10.51 -15.64
CA ALA A 251 -19.37 -11.06 -16.96
C ALA A 251 -20.81 -11.60 -17.03
N CYS A 252 -21.27 -12.29 -15.99
CA CYS A 252 -22.65 -12.75 -15.86
C CYS A 252 -23.65 -11.59 -15.84
N SER A 253 -23.34 -10.48 -15.16
CA SER A 253 -24.18 -9.28 -15.14
C SER A 253 -24.27 -8.63 -16.53
N TYR A 254 -23.14 -8.39 -17.19
CA TYR A 254 -23.15 -7.81 -18.54
C TYR A 254 -23.86 -8.70 -19.56
N SER A 255 -23.71 -10.02 -19.44
CA SER A 255 -24.47 -10.98 -20.24
C SER A 255 -25.97 -10.77 -20.07
N LYS A 256 -26.49 -10.69 -18.84
CA LYS A 256 -27.92 -10.43 -18.57
C LYS A 256 -28.40 -9.08 -19.11
N LEU A 257 -27.52 -8.09 -19.14
CA LEU A 257 -27.79 -6.77 -19.72
C LEU A 257 -27.61 -6.71 -21.25
N ASN A 258 -27.28 -7.85 -21.88
CA ASN A 258 -27.01 -7.97 -23.30
C ASN A 258 -25.85 -7.07 -23.80
N GLN A 259 -24.91 -6.74 -22.90
CA GLN A 259 -23.72 -5.96 -23.21
C GLN A 259 -22.56 -6.91 -23.55
N ILE A 260 -22.61 -7.48 -24.75
CA ILE A 260 -21.76 -8.61 -25.16
C ILE A 260 -20.26 -8.30 -25.02
N GLN A 261 -19.81 -7.17 -25.57
CA GLN A 261 -18.39 -6.80 -25.59
C GLN A 261 -17.83 -6.57 -24.18
N ALA A 262 -18.57 -5.87 -23.31
CA ALA A 262 -18.20 -5.68 -21.91
C ALA A 262 -18.17 -7.00 -21.14
N GLY A 263 -19.15 -7.89 -21.39
CA GLY A 263 -19.20 -9.21 -20.78
C GLY A 263 -18.04 -10.12 -21.19
N LEU A 264 -17.65 -10.12 -22.46
CA LEU A 264 -16.49 -10.88 -22.94
C LEU A 264 -15.18 -10.35 -22.36
N SER A 265 -15.01 -9.03 -22.28
CA SER A 265 -13.85 -8.42 -21.63
C SER A 265 -13.78 -8.78 -20.13
N ALA A 266 -14.91 -8.75 -19.42
CA ALA A 266 -14.97 -9.17 -18.02
C ALA A 266 -14.68 -10.67 -17.85
N LEU A 267 -15.14 -11.52 -18.77
CA LEU A 267 -14.86 -12.94 -18.77
C LEU A 267 -13.37 -13.22 -19.01
N GLU A 268 -12.75 -12.50 -19.95
CA GLU A 268 -11.31 -12.57 -20.18
C GLU A 268 -10.53 -12.15 -18.92
N ASN A 269 -10.93 -11.06 -18.25
CA ASN A 269 -10.32 -10.65 -16.98
C ASN A 269 -10.45 -11.72 -15.89
N ALA A 270 -11.59 -12.43 -15.83
CA ALA A 270 -11.77 -13.54 -14.90
C ALA A 270 -10.79 -14.69 -15.19
N LEU A 271 -10.65 -15.07 -16.47
CA LEU A 271 -9.73 -16.12 -16.91
C LEU A 271 -8.26 -15.74 -16.65
N GLN A 272 -7.87 -14.51 -16.96
CA GLN A 272 -6.52 -13.99 -16.69
C GLN A 272 -6.20 -13.95 -15.19
N ALA A 273 -7.19 -13.68 -14.34
CA ALA A 273 -7.04 -13.71 -12.89
C ALA A 273 -7.02 -15.13 -12.29
N GLY A 274 -7.20 -16.17 -13.10
CA GLY A 274 -7.12 -17.57 -12.68
C GLY A 274 -8.48 -18.25 -12.42
N PHE A 275 -9.56 -17.81 -13.08
CA PHE A 275 -10.83 -18.53 -13.00
C PHE A 275 -10.76 -19.85 -13.79
N GLU A 276 -10.79 -20.99 -13.09
CA GLU A 276 -10.52 -22.31 -13.69
C GLU A 276 -11.77 -23.16 -14.00
N ASP A 277 -12.98 -22.74 -13.59
CA ASP A 277 -14.20 -23.53 -13.81
C ASP A 277 -14.77 -23.34 -15.23
N PHE A 278 -14.01 -23.77 -16.23
CA PHE A 278 -14.39 -23.66 -17.64
C PHE A 278 -15.66 -24.46 -17.97
N LYS A 279 -15.94 -25.54 -17.22
CA LYS A 279 -17.19 -26.30 -17.39
C LYS A 279 -18.38 -25.42 -17.02
N ARG A 280 -18.28 -24.67 -15.93
CA ARG A 280 -19.29 -23.69 -15.56
C ARG A 280 -19.44 -22.62 -16.63
N ILE A 281 -18.37 -22.01 -17.13
CA ILE A 281 -18.45 -20.97 -18.17
C ILE A 281 -19.30 -21.42 -19.39
N ARG A 282 -19.11 -22.65 -19.86
CA ARG A 282 -19.85 -23.20 -21.01
C ARG A 282 -21.31 -23.50 -20.70
N THR A 283 -21.61 -23.94 -19.48
CA THR A 283 -22.94 -24.42 -19.09
C THR A 283 -23.80 -23.37 -18.40
N ASP A 284 -23.21 -22.29 -17.89
CA ASP A 284 -23.92 -21.27 -17.10
C ASP A 284 -25.00 -20.59 -17.96
N PRO A 285 -26.28 -20.62 -17.53
CA PRO A 285 -27.36 -19.92 -18.23
C PRO A 285 -27.23 -18.40 -18.16
N ASP A 286 -26.50 -17.86 -17.19
CA ASP A 286 -26.31 -16.42 -17.06
C ASP A 286 -25.42 -15.87 -18.17
N LEU A 287 -24.56 -16.71 -18.74
CA LEU A 287 -23.70 -16.39 -19.89
C LEU A 287 -24.34 -16.68 -21.25
N ALA A 288 -25.64 -17.02 -21.30
CA ALA A 288 -26.32 -17.40 -22.54
C ALA A 288 -26.14 -16.38 -23.68
N ASN A 289 -26.22 -15.07 -23.36
CA ASN A 289 -26.06 -14.01 -24.35
C ASN A 289 -24.60 -13.89 -24.83
N LEU A 290 -23.60 -14.13 -23.97
CA LEU A 290 -22.20 -14.12 -24.44
C LEU A 290 -21.88 -15.32 -25.32
N LYS A 291 -22.47 -16.48 -25.02
CA LYS A 291 -22.27 -17.72 -25.77
C LYS A 291 -22.77 -17.66 -27.22
N THR A 292 -23.62 -16.69 -27.57
CA THR A 292 -24.04 -16.48 -28.96
C THR A 292 -23.02 -15.69 -29.78
N SER A 293 -22.04 -15.05 -29.13
CA SER A 293 -20.98 -14.30 -29.81
C SER A 293 -19.97 -15.25 -30.45
N GLU A 294 -19.56 -14.93 -31.68
CA GLU A 294 -18.50 -15.64 -32.41
C GLU A 294 -17.13 -15.54 -31.70
N GLU A 295 -16.95 -14.54 -30.84
CA GLU A 295 -15.71 -14.30 -30.09
C GLU A 295 -15.58 -15.17 -28.82
N PHE A 296 -16.67 -15.78 -28.35
CA PHE A 296 -16.69 -16.54 -27.10
C PHE A 296 -15.82 -17.81 -27.15
N GLU A 297 -15.98 -18.64 -28.19
CA GLU A 297 -15.20 -19.87 -28.35
C GLU A 297 -13.70 -19.61 -28.56
N PRO A 298 -13.28 -18.65 -29.43
CA PRO A 298 -11.87 -18.26 -29.54
C PRO A 298 -11.28 -17.78 -28.22
N LEU A 299 -12.03 -17.04 -27.40
CA LEU A 299 -11.58 -16.59 -26.08
C LEU A 299 -11.28 -17.80 -25.18
N LEU A 300 -12.23 -18.73 -25.03
CA LEU A 300 -12.02 -19.90 -24.18
C LEU A 300 -10.87 -20.78 -24.64
N LYS A 301 -10.76 -21.01 -25.95
CA LYS A 301 -9.71 -21.86 -26.52
C LYS A 301 -8.30 -21.39 -26.16
N ARG A 302 -8.06 -20.07 -26.09
CA ARG A 302 -6.77 -19.50 -25.66
C ARG A 302 -6.37 -19.94 -24.24
N PHE A 303 -7.35 -20.07 -23.35
CA PHE A 303 -7.14 -20.44 -21.95
C PHE A 303 -7.26 -21.96 -21.71
N ASP A 304 -8.02 -22.69 -22.52
CA ASP A 304 -8.04 -24.16 -22.49
C ASP A 304 -6.69 -24.76 -22.92
N GLU A 305 -6.12 -24.27 -24.02
CA GLU A 305 -4.90 -24.83 -24.60
C GLU A 305 -3.65 -24.54 -23.76
N SER A 306 -3.63 -23.41 -23.04
CA SER A 306 -2.52 -23.07 -22.14
C SER A 306 -2.46 -23.99 -20.93
N PHE A 307 -3.60 -24.37 -20.34
CA PHE A 307 -3.64 -25.33 -19.25
C PHE A 307 -3.25 -26.75 -19.72
N ILE A 308 -3.73 -27.19 -20.88
CA ILE A 308 -3.37 -28.49 -21.46
C ILE A 308 -1.88 -28.53 -21.82
N ASN A 309 -1.31 -27.47 -22.39
CA ASN A 309 0.11 -27.44 -22.70
C ASN A 309 0.98 -27.41 -21.45
N GLU A 310 0.66 -26.61 -20.43
CA GLU A 310 1.50 -26.53 -19.22
C GLU A 310 1.43 -27.84 -18.41
N SER A 311 0.25 -28.43 -18.26
CA SER A 311 0.07 -29.73 -17.60
C SER A 311 0.71 -30.87 -18.40
N ALA A 312 0.57 -30.90 -19.73
CA ALA A 312 1.23 -31.90 -20.59
C ALA A 312 2.76 -31.76 -20.59
N ILE A 313 3.29 -30.54 -20.66
CA ILE A 313 4.73 -30.27 -20.58
C ILE A 313 5.29 -30.69 -19.21
N ASN A 314 4.58 -30.39 -18.13
CA ASN A 314 4.99 -30.77 -16.78
C ASN A 314 4.89 -32.29 -16.55
N ALA A 315 3.87 -32.95 -17.11
CA ALA A 315 3.74 -34.40 -17.09
C ALA A 315 4.86 -35.09 -17.88
N ILE A 316 5.21 -34.60 -19.07
CA ILE A 316 6.34 -35.08 -19.87
C ILE A 316 7.66 -34.87 -19.12
N LYS A 317 7.91 -33.67 -18.56
CA LYS A 317 9.12 -33.40 -17.76
C LYS A 317 9.24 -34.33 -16.55
N SER A 318 8.14 -34.62 -15.86
CA SER A 318 8.11 -35.57 -14.74
C SER A 318 8.43 -37.01 -15.19
N LEU A 319 7.85 -37.44 -16.32
CA LEU A 319 8.10 -38.77 -16.90
C LEU A 319 9.58 -38.93 -17.31
N PHE A 320 10.15 -37.93 -17.99
CA PHE A 320 11.56 -37.96 -18.40
C PHE A 320 12.54 -37.76 -17.23
N GLY A 321 12.15 -37.02 -16.19
CA GLY A 321 12.93 -36.87 -14.96
C GLY A 321 13.06 -38.16 -14.15
N MET A 322 12.10 -39.09 -14.27
CA MET A 322 12.19 -40.43 -13.68
C MET A 322 13.15 -41.37 -14.42
N PHE A 323 13.36 -41.18 -15.73
CA PHE A 323 14.24 -42.04 -16.54
C PHE A 323 15.73 -41.68 -16.46
N ASN A 324 16.08 -40.49 -15.95
CA ASN A 324 17.46 -40.01 -15.81
C ASN A 324 18.08 -40.21 -14.42
N LYS A 325 17.47 -41.02 -13.55
CA LYS A 325 18.09 -41.48 -12.30
C LYS A 325 18.62 -42.91 -12.48
N LYS A 326 19.82 -43.04 -13.03
CA LYS A 326 20.71 -44.19 -12.84
C LYS A 326 22.10 -43.68 -12.55
#